data_AF-A0A7L0XU28-F1
#
_entry.id   AF-A0A7L0XU28-F1
#
_cell.length_a   1.000
_cell.length_b   1.000
_cell.length_c   1.000
_cell.angle_alpha   90.00
_cell.angle_beta   90.00
_cell.angle_gamma   90.00
#
_symmetry.space_group_name_H-M   'P 1'
#
loop_
_entity.id
_entity.type
_entity.pdbx_description
1 polymer ?
#
loop_
_entity_poly.entity_id
_entity_poly.type
_entity_poly.pdbx_seq_one_letter_code
_entity_poly.pdbx_strand_id
1 'polypeptide(L)'
;GEKTKGMMGVSELLISTCVQCVLFSLLSAQPLLVVGFSGPLLVFEEAFYGFCSSNGLEYIVGRVWIGFWMILLVLVVVAFEGSFLVRFLSRYTQEIFSFLISLIFIFETFSKLVTIFKQHPLKREYNVKDDFDPSEPEPNTALLSLILMAGTFFLAFFLRKFKNSAFLPGKVRRLIGDFGVPISIFIMALADFFIKDTYTQKLSVPKGLEVTNSSARGWFINPMGLREEFPIWMMFASVVPALLVFILIFLETQITT
;
A
#
# COMPACT_ATOMS: atom_id res chain seq x y z
N GLY A 1 3.55 -7.86 3.87
CA GLY A 1 3.00 -9.11 4.43
C GLY A 1 3.52 -10.28 3.63
N GLU A 2 2.82 -10.65 2.57
CA GLU A 2 3.17 -11.81 1.71
C GLU A 2 4.55 -11.66 1.06
N LYS A 3 4.86 -10.47 0.53
CA LYS A 3 6.13 -10.18 -0.14
C LYS A 3 7.37 -10.25 0.76
N THR A 4 7.20 -10.05 2.06
CA THR A 4 8.28 -10.00 3.06
C THR A 4 8.26 -11.21 4.00
N LYS A 5 7.56 -12.30 3.63
CA LYS A 5 7.34 -13.51 4.44
C LYS A 5 6.93 -13.20 5.89
N GLY A 6 6.06 -12.22 6.08
CA GLY A 6 5.56 -11.83 7.41
C GLY A 6 6.54 -11.03 8.28
N MET A 7 7.71 -10.63 7.77
CA MET A 7 8.64 -9.77 8.54
C MET A 7 8.09 -8.35 8.72
N MET A 8 7.29 -7.87 7.76
CA MET A 8 6.59 -6.59 7.79
C MET A 8 5.16 -6.81 7.29
N GLY A 9 4.16 -6.59 8.13
CA GLY A 9 2.77 -6.84 7.77
C GLY A 9 1.88 -5.63 7.96
N VAL A 10 0.59 -5.95 8.11
CA VAL A 10 -0.48 -4.95 8.08
C VAL A 10 -0.54 -4.19 9.41
N SER A 11 -0.29 -4.85 10.55
CA SER A 11 -0.34 -4.21 11.87
C SER A 11 0.71 -3.12 12.02
N GLU A 12 1.96 -3.37 11.61
CA GLU A 12 3.03 -2.37 11.70
C GLU A 12 2.76 -1.18 10.78
N LEU A 13 2.24 -1.44 9.58
CA LEU A 13 1.88 -0.39 8.65
C LEU A 13 0.73 0.47 9.20
N LEU A 14 -0.31 -0.15 9.76
CA LEU A 14 -1.44 0.57 10.36
C LEU A 14 -0.99 1.48 11.51
N ILE A 15 -0.15 0.97 12.42
CA ILE A 15 0.38 1.77 13.53
C ILE A 15 1.25 2.90 12.99
N SER A 16 2.16 2.61 12.06
CA SER A 16 3.04 3.61 11.45
C SER A 16 2.22 4.74 10.81
N THR A 17 1.29 4.40 9.92
CA THR A 17 0.46 5.39 9.22
C THR A 17 -0.40 6.19 10.19
N CYS A 18 -1.00 5.55 11.20
CA CYS A 18 -1.82 6.24 12.20
C CYS A 18 -1.00 7.28 12.98
N VAL A 19 0.14 6.86 13.55
CA VAL A 19 1.01 7.75 14.34
C VAL A 19 1.60 8.86 13.46
N GLN A 20 2.07 8.52 12.25
CA GLN A 20 2.62 9.50 11.31
C GLN A 20 1.57 10.52 10.87
N CYS A 21 0.34 10.10 10.56
CA CYS A 21 -0.73 11.02 10.20
C CYS A 21 -1.09 11.96 11.35
N VAL A 22 -1.17 11.47 12.59
CA VAL A 22 -1.44 12.33 13.76
C VAL A 22 -0.33 13.35 13.94
N LEU A 23 0.93 12.91 13.97
CA LEU A 23 2.08 13.82 14.13
C LEU A 23 2.18 14.83 12.98
N PHE A 24 1.99 14.39 11.75
CA PHE A 24 2.05 15.25 10.57
C PHE A 24 0.89 16.25 10.56
N SER A 25 -0.33 15.84 10.91
CA SER A 25 -1.48 16.75 10.97
C SER A 25 -1.30 17.89 11.98
N LEU A 26 -0.57 17.63 13.08
CA LEU A 26 -0.32 18.62 14.14
C LEU A 26 0.85 19.55 13.84
N LEU A 27 1.89 19.06 13.15
CA LEU A 27 3.18 19.76 13.01
C LEU A 27 3.51 20.20 11.57
N SER A 28 2.74 19.77 10.56
CA SER A 28 3.04 20.08 9.15
C SER A 28 2.60 21.47 8.73
N ALA A 29 3.27 21.99 7.70
CA ALA A 29 2.86 23.23 7.03
C ALA A 29 1.65 23.04 6.09
N GLN A 30 1.36 21.80 5.66
CA GLN A 30 0.26 21.46 4.74
C GLN A 30 -0.51 20.23 5.23
N PRO A 31 -1.53 20.41 6.11
CA PRO A 31 -2.29 19.31 6.69
C PRO A 31 -3.23 18.60 5.70
N LEU A 32 -3.38 19.11 4.48
CA LEU A 32 -4.11 18.45 3.40
C LEU A 32 -3.36 17.24 2.81
N LEU A 33 -2.04 17.15 3.04
CA LEU A 33 -1.23 16.04 2.54
C LEU A 33 -1.44 14.81 3.45
N VAL A 34 -1.89 13.71 2.83
CA VAL A 34 -2.07 12.43 3.52
C VAL A 34 -0.79 11.61 3.36
N VAL A 35 -0.10 11.39 4.47
CA VAL A 35 1.09 10.54 4.50
C VAL A 35 0.66 9.08 4.53
N GLY A 36 1.15 8.29 3.59
CA GLY A 36 0.80 6.88 3.49
C GLY A 36 1.89 6.08 2.80
N PHE A 37 1.75 4.76 2.84
CA PHE A 37 2.62 3.86 2.12
C PHE A 37 2.26 3.86 0.63
N SER A 38 3.26 4.00 -0.24
CA SER A 38 3.06 4.10 -1.68
C SER A 38 3.50 2.84 -2.43
N GLY A 39 2.99 2.65 -3.64
CA GLY A 39 3.36 1.52 -4.51
C GLY A 39 4.87 1.44 -4.79
N PRO A 40 5.57 2.54 -5.13
CA PRO A 40 7.02 2.53 -5.30
C PRO A 40 7.78 2.09 -4.05
N LEU A 41 7.34 2.50 -2.86
CA LEU A 41 7.93 2.03 -1.60
C LEU A 41 7.70 0.52 -1.41
N LEU A 42 6.53 -0.01 -1.79
CA LEU A 42 6.28 -1.46 -1.76
C LEU A 42 7.27 -2.24 -2.64
N VAL A 43 7.51 -1.75 -3.87
CA VAL A 43 8.45 -2.38 -4.80
C VAL A 43 9.89 -2.31 -4.27
N PHE A 44 10.28 -1.18 -3.69
CA PHE A 44 11.57 -1.04 -3.02
C PHE A 44 11.75 -2.06 -1.88
N GLU A 45 10.73 -2.22 -1.03
CA GLU A 45 10.77 -3.17 0.08
C GLU A 45 10.86 -4.62 -0.40
N GLU A 46 10.16 -4.99 -1.47
CA GLU A 46 10.26 -6.31 -2.10
C GLU A 46 11.66 -6.57 -2.65
N ALA A 47 12.25 -5.59 -3.35
CA ALA A 47 13.60 -5.69 -3.90
C ALA A 47 14.66 -5.77 -2.79
N PHE A 48 14.54 -4.93 -1.76
CA PHE A 48 15.47 -4.92 -0.63
C PHE A 48 15.39 -6.20 0.20
N TYR A 49 14.18 -6.71 0.43
CA TYR A 49 13.98 -8.01 1.08
C TYR A 49 14.60 -9.15 0.26
N GLY A 50 14.40 -9.16 -1.06
CA GLY A 50 15.03 -10.13 -1.97
C GLY A 50 16.55 -10.10 -1.90
N PHE A 51 17.15 -8.91 -1.93
CA PHE A 51 18.59 -8.70 -1.80
C PHE A 51 19.14 -9.18 -0.44
N CYS A 52 18.45 -8.85 0.66
CA CYS A 52 18.86 -9.31 1.98
C CYS A 52 18.77 -10.83 2.09
N SER A 53 17.70 -11.44 1.57
CA SER A 53 17.52 -12.89 1.60
C SER A 53 18.54 -13.65 0.74
N SER A 54 18.99 -13.08 -0.38
CA SER A 54 20.01 -13.73 -1.23
C SER A 54 21.41 -13.67 -0.62
N ASN A 55 21.69 -12.63 0.16
CA ASN A 55 22.99 -12.40 0.79
C ASN A 55 23.05 -12.88 2.25
N GLY A 56 22.00 -13.52 2.77
CA GLY A 56 21.93 -13.97 4.17
C GLY A 56 21.91 -12.83 5.19
N LEU A 57 21.49 -11.62 4.79
CA LEU A 57 21.48 -10.45 5.66
C LEU A 57 20.13 -10.30 6.38
N GLU A 58 20.17 -9.83 7.62
CA GLU A 58 18.96 -9.48 8.36
C GLU A 58 18.29 -8.23 7.76
N TYR A 59 17.22 -8.46 6.99
CA TYR A 59 16.41 -7.40 6.35
C TYR A 59 15.99 -6.30 7.33
N ILE A 60 15.51 -6.66 8.53
CA ILE A 60 14.94 -5.70 9.47
C ILE A 60 16.00 -4.78 10.09
N VAL A 61 17.23 -5.29 10.26
CA VAL A 61 18.36 -4.51 10.76
C VAL A 61 18.90 -3.60 9.66
N GLY A 62 19.00 -4.11 8.42
CA GLY A 62 19.33 -3.29 7.26
C GLY A 62 18.35 -2.14 7.06
N ARG A 63 17.05 -2.37 7.30
CA ARG A 63 16.00 -1.34 7.27
C ARG A 63 16.22 -0.24 8.31
N VAL A 64 16.67 -0.59 9.52
CA VAL A 64 16.99 0.38 10.57
C VAL A 64 18.16 1.27 10.16
N TRP A 65 19.20 0.70 9.56
CA TRP A 65 20.34 1.46 9.02
C TRP A 65 19.94 2.39 7.87
N ILE A 66 19.08 1.92 6.95
CA ILE A 66 18.46 2.79 5.94
C ILE A 66 17.73 3.96 6.61
N GLY A 67 16.99 3.70 7.69
CA GLY A 67 16.32 4.73 8.49
C GLY A 67 17.27 5.77 9.09
N PHE A 68 18.40 5.35 9.65
CA PHE A 68 19.42 6.27 10.17
C PHE A 68 19.99 7.17 9.07
N TRP A 69 20.34 6.60 7.91
CA TRP A 69 20.83 7.38 6.77
C TRP A 69 19.75 8.32 6.22
N MET A 70 18.49 7.89 6.18
CA MET A 70 17.36 8.74 5.78
C MET A 70 17.24 9.97 6.68
N ILE A 71 17.32 9.81 8.00
CA ILE A 71 17.27 10.94 8.94
C ILE A 71 18.45 11.89 8.69
N LEU A 72 19.66 11.36 8.52
CA LEU A 72 20.84 12.17 8.24
C LEU A 72 20.71 12.94 6.92
N LEU A 73 20.29 12.28 5.84
CA LEU A 73 20.08 12.90 4.53
C LEU A 73 19.02 14.00 4.60
N VAL A 74 17.89 13.77 5.28
CA VAL A 74 16.84 14.77 5.47
C VAL A 74 17.39 15.99 6.22
N LEU A 75 18.11 15.79 7.33
CA LEU A 75 18.69 16.90 8.11
C LEU A 75 19.68 17.72 7.28
N VAL A 76 20.56 17.06 6.53
CA VAL A 76 21.51 17.72 5.63
C VAL A 76 20.76 18.54 4.57
N VAL A 77 19.82 17.93 3.86
CA VAL A 77 19.09 18.60 2.78
C VAL A 77 18.26 19.77 3.30
N VAL A 78 17.63 19.65 4.48
CA VAL A 78 16.90 20.76 5.11
C VAL A 78 17.85 21.89 5.53
N ALA A 79 19.00 21.56 6.13
CA ALA A 79 19.98 22.56 6.58
C ALA A 79 20.60 23.36 5.43
N PHE A 80 20.78 22.75 4.26
CA PHE A 80 21.33 23.39 3.06
C PHE A 80 20.27 23.94 2.09
N GLU A 81 19.04 24.19 2.56
CA GLU A 81 17.94 24.74 1.73
C GLU A 81 17.62 23.92 0.47
N GLY A 82 17.59 22.59 0.58
CA GLY A 82 17.28 21.69 -0.52
C GLY A 82 15.91 21.91 -1.20
N SER A 83 15.03 22.71 -0.61
CA SER A 83 13.82 23.22 -1.24
C SER A 83 14.07 23.94 -2.57
N PHE A 84 15.29 24.45 -2.81
CA PHE A 84 15.65 25.01 -4.12
C PHE A 84 15.48 23.99 -5.27
N LEU A 85 15.74 22.69 -5.02
CA LEU A 85 15.61 21.65 -6.05
C LEU A 85 14.19 21.51 -6.58
N VAL A 86 13.19 21.81 -5.74
CA VAL A 86 11.77 21.75 -6.11
C VAL A 86 11.43 22.75 -7.22
N ARG A 87 12.17 23.87 -7.32
CA ARG A 87 11.96 24.87 -8.37
C ARG A 87 12.26 24.35 -9.79
N PHE A 88 13.06 23.29 -9.90
CA PHE A 88 13.33 22.66 -11.19
C PHE A 88 12.24 21.66 -11.62
N LEU A 89 11.32 21.30 -10.72
CA LEU A 89 10.17 20.47 -11.05
C LEU A 89 9.13 21.32 -11.78
N SER A 90 9.19 21.28 -13.11
CA SER A 90 8.22 21.94 -13.97
C SER A 90 6.85 21.23 -13.95
N ARG A 91 5.81 21.95 -14.39
CA ARG A 91 4.47 21.35 -14.62
C ARG A 91 4.53 20.13 -15.53
N TYR A 92 5.41 20.14 -16.54
CA TYR A 92 5.61 19.01 -17.44
C TYR A 92 6.04 17.75 -16.69
N THR A 93 6.99 17.87 -15.75
CA THR A 93 7.46 16.75 -14.92
C THR A 93 6.35 16.25 -13.98
N GLN A 94 5.61 17.17 -13.36
CA GLN A 94 4.50 16.83 -12.47
C GLN A 94 3.38 16.07 -13.20
N GLU A 95 2.99 16.53 -14.39
CA GLU A 95 1.97 15.87 -15.22
C GLU A 95 2.40 14.46 -15.65
N ILE A 96 3.64 14.29 -16.12
CA ILE A 96 4.17 12.96 -16.49
C ILE A 96 4.18 12.02 -15.27
N PHE A 97 4.62 12.51 -14.12
CA PHE A 97 4.73 11.67 -12.92
C PHE A 97 3.34 11.28 -12.37
N SER A 98 2.40 12.23 -12.33
CA SER A 98 1.01 11.93 -11.91
C SER A 98 0.32 10.95 -12.86
N PHE A 99 0.55 11.06 -14.17
CA PHE A 99 0.07 10.09 -15.15
C PHE A 99 0.72 8.71 -14.95
N LEU A 100 2.03 8.65 -14.73
CA LEU A 100 2.76 7.41 -14.48
C LEU A 100 2.24 6.69 -13.24
N ILE A 101 2.08 7.39 -12.11
CA ILE A 101 1.51 6.80 -10.88
C ILE A 101 0.09 6.29 -11.15
N SER A 102 -0.74 7.08 -11.82
CA SER A 102 -2.11 6.68 -12.15
C SER A 102 -2.13 5.42 -13.02
N LEU A 103 -1.25 5.32 -14.00
CA LEU A 103 -1.11 4.14 -14.87
C LEU A 103 -0.64 2.91 -14.09
N ILE A 104 0.36 3.07 -13.21
CA ILE A 104 0.86 1.98 -12.36
C ILE A 104 -0.25 1.48 -11.45
N PHE A 105 -1.03 2.37 -10.83
CA PHE A 105 -2.12 1.99 -9.92
C PHE A 105 -3.23 1.22 -10.64
N ILE A 106 -3.60 1.66 -11.86
CA ILE A 106 -4.57 0.95 -12.71
C ILE A 106 -4.01 -0.44 -13.07
N PHE A 107 -2.75 -0.51 -13.54
CA PHE A 107 -2.11 -1.77 -13.92
C PHE A 107 -2.03 -2.75 -12.74
N GLU A 108 -1.62 -2.28 -11.56
CA GLU A 108 -1.52 -3.11 -10.35
C GLU A 108 -2.89 -3.68 -9.95
N THR A 109 -3.95 -2.87 -10.05
CA THR A 109 -5.33 -3.31 -9.75
C THR A 109 -5.75 -4.46 -10.67
N PHE A 110 -5.53 -4.35 -11.98
CA PHE A 110 -5.81 -5.44 -12.92
C PHE A 110 -4.88 -6.65 -12.73
N SER A 111 -3.61 -6.42 -12.39
CA SER A 111 -2.65 -7.50 -12.10
C SER A 111 -3.07 -8.34 -10.87
N LYS A 112 -3.62 -7.68 -9.82
CA LYS A 112 -4.22 -8.37 -8.67
C LYS A 112 -5.44 -9.20 -9.09
N LEU A 113 -6.34 -8.64 -9.89
CA LEU A 113 -7.47 -9.39 -10.44
C LEU A 113 -7.01 -10.61 -11.24
N VAL A 114 -6.00 -10.46 -12.11
CA VAL A 114 -5.43 -11.59 -12.88
C VAL A 114 -4.81 -12.63 -11.95
N THR A 115 -4.18 -12.22 -10.84
CA THR A 115 -3.67 -13.15 -9.82
C THR A 115 -4.79 -13.99 -9.20
N ILE A 116 -5.95 -13.37 -8.90
CA ILE A 116 -7.15 -14.09 -8.41
C ILE A 116 -7.62 -15.11 -9.46
N PHE A 117 -7.65 -14.75 -10.75
CA PHE A 117 -8.02 -15.67 -11.83
C PHE A 117 -7.01 -16.82 -12.01
N LYS A 118 -5.74 -16.62 -11.67
CA LYS A 118 -4.72 -17.69 -11.68
C LYS A 118 -4.86 -18.62 -10.48
N GLN A 119 -5.18 -18.07 -9.29
CA GLN A 119 -5.41 -18.84 -8.06
C GLN A 119 -6.70 -19.67 -8.15
N HIS A 120 -7.75 -19.09 -8.73
CA HIS A 120 -9.06 -19.72 -8.91
C HIS A 120 -9.40 -19.82 -10.42
N PRO A 121 -8.74 -20.73 -11.17
CA PRO A 121 -8.93 -20.87 -12.61
C PRO A 121 -10.32 -21.40 -12.95
N LEU A 122 -10.88 -20.91 -14.06
CA LEU A 122 -12.18 -21.36 -14.56
C LEU A 122 -12.08 -22.78 -15.13
N LYS A 123 -12.38 -23.77 -14.31
CA LYS A 123 -12.49 -25.18 -14.68
C LYS A 123 -13.95 -25.61 -14.75
N ARG A 124 -14.23 -26.71 -15.46
CA ARG A 124 -15.57 -27.32 -15.51
C ARG A 124 -15.85 -28.20 -14.30
N GLU A 125 -14.81 -28.87 -13.80
CA GLU A 125 -14.85 -29.72 -12.63
C GLU A 125 -13.88 -29.19 -11.58
N TYR A 126 -14.35 -29.16 -10.33
CA TYR A 126 -13.59 -28.78 -9.16
C TYR A 126 -13.65 -29.92 -8.16
N ASN A 127 -12.54 -30.19 -7.48
CA ASN A 127 -12.52 -31.16 -6.41
C ASN A 127 -12.91 -30.44 -5.12
N VAL A 128 -14.21 -30.25 -4.91
CA VAL A 128 -14.75 -29.54 -3.75
C VAL A 128 -14.63 -30.45 -2.54
N LYS A 129 -13.77 -30.08 -1.59
CA LYS A 129 -13.73 -30.70 -0.26
C LYS A 129 -14.68 -29.95 0.67
N ASP A 130 -15.23 -30.63 1.67
CA ASP A 130 -16.11 -30.00 2.67
C ASP A 130 -15.34 -29.03 3.59
N ASP A 131 -14.02 -29.19 3.71
CA ASP A 131 -13.13 -28.25 4.42
C ASP A 131 -12.61 -27.16 3.49
N PHE A 132 -12.85 -25.91 3.87
CA PHE A 132 -12.39 -24.72 3.16
C PHE A 132 -10.87 -24.53 3.33
N ASP A 133 -10.12 -24.68 2.24
CA ASP A 133 -8.70 -24.32 2.16
C ASP A 133 -8.50 -23.15 1.17
N PRO A 134 -8.03 -21.97 1.63
CA PRO A 134 -7.72 -20.83 0.75
C PRO A 134 -6.70 -21.13 -0.34
N SER A 135 -5.94 -22.22 -0.19
CA SER A 135 -4.90 -22.67 -1.10
C SER A 135 -5.43 -23.47 -2.29
N GLU A 136 -6.69 -23.94 -2.23
CA GLU A 136 -7.31 -24.73 -3.29
C GLU A 136 -8.17 -23.87 -4.23
N PRO A 137 -8.24 -24.24 -5.52
CA PRO A 137 -8.99 -23.48 -6.51
C PRO A 137 -10.50 -23.65 -6.31
N GLU A 138 -11.15 -22.66 -5.71
CA GLU A 138 -12.62 -22.60 -5.59
C GLU A 138 -13.36 -22.22 -6.89
N PRO A 139 -14.55 -22.81 -7.16
CA PRO A 139 -15.40 -22.43 -8.28
C PRO A 139 -15.97 -21.02 -8.12
N ASN A 140 -16.26 -20.36 -9.24
CA ASN A 140 -16.98 -19.07 -9.36
C ASN A 140 -16.38 -17.85 -8.63
N THR A 141 -15.39 -18.04 -7.76
CA THR A 141 -14.70 -16.99 -6.98
C THR A 141 -14.11 -15.91 -7.87
N ALA A 142 -13.44 -16.29 -8.96
CA ALA A 142 -12.82 -15.34 -9.88
C ALA A 142 -13.84 -14.45 -10.61
N LEU A 143 -14.95 -15.03 -11.07
CA LEU A 143 -16.03 -14.28 -11.74
C LEU A 143 -16.75 -13.34 -10.77
N LEU A 144 -17.04 -13.82 -9.55
CA LEU A 144 -17.67 -13.00 -8.52
C LEU A 144 -16.76 -11.82 -8.14
N SER A 145 -15.46 -12.05 -7.99
CA SER A 145 -14.47 -10.99 -7.73
C SER A 145 -14.44 -9.93 -8.85
N LEU A 146 -14.53 -10.34 -10.12
CA LEU A 146 -14.65 -9.43 -11.26
C LEU A 146 -15.94 -8.60 -11.19
N ILE A 147 -17.08 -9.23 -10.88
CA ILE A 147 -18.38 -8.56 -10.78
C ILE A 147 -18.38 -7.54 -9.64
N LEU A 148 -17.84 -7.89 -8.47
CA LEU A 148 -17.74 -6.98 -7.32
C LEU A 148 -16.81 -5.79 -7.64
N MET A 149 -15.67 -6.03 -8.28
CA MET A 149 -14.75 -4.96 -8.70
C MET A 149 -15.42 -4.02 -9.71
N ALA A 150 -15.98 -4.55 -10.81
CA ALA A 150 -16.63 -3.77 -11.84
C ALA A 150 -17.87 -3.03 -11.29
N GLY A 151 -18.68 -3.72 -10.49
CA GLY A 151 -19.86 -3.16 -9.85
C GLY A 151 -19.53 -1.98 -8.96
N THR A 152 -18.51 -2.11 -8.09
CA THR A 152 -18.06 -1.01 -7.23
C THR A 152 -17.58 0.19 -8.04
N PHE A 153 -16.78 -0.06 -9.09
CA PHE A 153 -16.26 0.99 -9.98
C PHE A 153 -17.39 1.74 -10.71
N PHE A 154 -18.28 1.02 -11.38
CA PHE A 154 -19.38 1.63 -12.13
C PHE A 154 -20.33 2.38 -11.20
N LEU A 155 -20.69 1.80 -10.06
CA LEU A 155 -21.56 2.46 -9.08
C LEU A 155 -20.92 3.76 -8.56
N ALA A 156 -19.64 3.74 -8.21
CA ALA A 156 -18.92 4.94 -7.76
C ALA A 156 -18.83 6.00 -8.86
N PHE A 157 -18.57 5.58 -10.10
CA PHE A 157 -18.53 6.46 -11.27
C PHE A 157 -19.89 7.10 -11.55
N PHE A 158 -20.97 6.34 -11.49
CA PHE A 158 -22.33 6.86 -11.67
C PHE A 158 -22.75 7.82 -10.55
N LEU A 159 -22.48 7.49 -9.28
CA LEU A 159 -22.75 8.38 -8.14
C LEU A 159 -21.95 9.69 -8.25
N ARG A 160 -20.71 9.64 -8.75
CA ARG A 160 -19.93 10.85 -9.03
C ARG A 160 -20.53 11.70 -10.15
N LYS A 161 -20.98 11.09 -11.25
CA LYS A 161 -21.69 11.80 -12.33
C LYS A 161 -23.03 12.37 -11.85
N PHE A 162 -23.72 11.65 -10.96
CA PHE A 162 -24.99 12.06 -10.39
C PHE A 162 -24.90 13.39 -9.64
N LYS A 163 -23.75 13.71 -9.03
CA LYS A 163 -23.46 15.03 -8.42
C LYS A 163 -23.78 16.23 -9.32
N ASN A 164 -23.58 16.07 -10.64
CA ASN A 164 -23.77 17.12 -11.64
C ASN A 164 -25.09 16.98 -12.42
N SER A 165 -25.89 15.96 -12.14
CA SER A 165 -27.13 15.67 -12.86
C SER A 165 -28.28 16.61 -12.46
N ALA A 166 -29.26 16.84 -13.33
CA ALA A 166 -30.43 17.69 -13.01
C ALA A 166 -31.42 17.03 -12.02
N PHE A 167 -31.30 15.72 -11.78
CA PHE A 167 -32.18 14.99 -10.88
C PHE A 167 -31.86 15.25 -9.39
N LEU A 168 -32.90 15.33 -8.56
CA LEU A 168 -32.91 15.61 -7.10
C LEU A 168 -32.57 17.04 -6.65
N PRO A 169 -33.04 17.44 -5.43
CA PRO A 169 -32.68 18.72 -4.81
C PRO A 169 -31.18 18.85 -4.58
N GLY A 170 -30.64 20.05 -4.79
CA GLY A 170 -29.18 20.29 -4.83
C GLY A 170 -28.40 19.84 -3.60
N LYS A 171 -28.96 19.94 -2.38
CA LYS A 171 -28.30 19.49 -1.14
C LYS A 171 -28.12 17.96 -1.11
N VAL A 172 -29.19 17.22 -1.43
CA VAL A 172 -29.20 15.75 -1.43
C VAL A 172 -28.26 15.20 -2.50
N ARG A 173 -28.30 15.80 -3.70
CA ARG A 173 -27.44 15.40 -4.83
C ARG A 173 -25.95 15.57 -4.55
N ARG A 174 -25.55 16.67 -3.90
CA ARG A 174 -24.16 16.90 -3.48
C ARG A 174 -23.72 15.88 -2.44
N LEU A 175 -24.54 15.62 -1.42
CA LEU A 175 -24.26 14.63 -0.39
C LEU A 175 -24.05 13.23 -1.00
N ILE A 176 -24.96 12.77 -1.86
CA ILE A 176 -24.86 11.46 -2.53
C ILE A 176 -23.60 11.40 -3.41
N GLY A 177 -23.28 12.49 -4.12
CA GLY A 177 -22.08 12.57 -4.95
C GLY A 177 -20.77 12.54 -4.17
N ASP A 178 -20.71 13.24 -3.03
CA ASP A 178 -19.51 13.33 -2.18
C ASP A 178 -19.26 12.02 -1.42
N PHE A 179 -20.32 11.32 -0.99
CA PHE A 179 -20.25 9.99 -0.37
C PHE A 179 -20.32 8.83 -1.37
N GLY A 180 -20.21 9.09 -2.68
CA GLY A 180 -20.41 8.09 -3.72
C GLY A 180 -19.48 6.87 -3.60
N VAL A 181 -18.21 7.08 -3.29
CA VAL A 181 -17.24 5.97 -3.11
C VAL A 181 -17.59 5.11 -1.88
N PRO A 182 -17.75 5.66 -0.66
CA PRO A 182 -18.19 4.89 0.51
C PRO A 182 -19.51 4.12 0.29
N ILE A 183 -20.51 4.76 -0.34
CA ILE A 183 -21.81 4.14 -0.62
C ILE A 183 -21.63 2.94 -1.55
N SER A 184 -20.81 3.06 -2.61
CA SER A 184 -20.55 1.95 -3.53
C SER A 184 -19.88 0.76 -2.86
N ILE A 185 -18.88 1.03 -2.01
CA ILE A 185 -18.20 -0.01 -1.24
C ILE A 185 -19.20 -0.72 -0.33
N PHE A 186 -20.04 0.03 0.39
CA PHE A 186 -21.04 -0.53 1.29
C PHE A 186 -22.06 -1.43 0.55
N ILE A 187 -22.58 -0.97 -0.59
CA ILE A 187 -23.56 -1.73 -1.37
C ILE A 187 -22.96 -3.04 -1.90
N MET A 188 -21.74 -3.00 -2.43
CA MET A 188 -21.08 -4.20 -2.98
C MET A 188 -20.62 -5.16 -1.89
N ALA A 189 -20.18 -4.65 -0.73
CA ALA A 189 -19.89 -5.48 0.44
C ALA A 189 -21.16 -6.15 0.99
N LEU A 190 -22.30 -5.45 0.96
CA LEU A 190 -23.60 -6.02 1.34
C LEU A 190 -24.06 -7.09 0.34
N ALA A 191 -23.83 -6.89 -0.96
CA ALA A 191 -24.09 -7.90 -1.98
C ALA A 191 -23.23 -9.16 -1.74
N ASP A 192 -21.94 -9.00 -1.47
CA ASP A 192 -21.04 -10.10 -1.09
C ASP A 192 -21.51 -10.83 0.20
N PHE A 193 -22.01 -10.09 1.19
CA PHE A 193 -22.53 -10.69 2.43
C PHE A 193 -23.74 -11.62 2.21
N PHE A 194 -24.59 -11.32 1.22
CA PHE A 194 -25.74 -12.16 0.89
C PHE A 194 -25.38 -13.39 0.04
N ILE A 195 -24.25 -13.34 -0.68
CA ILE A 195 -23.76 -14.48 -1.48
C ILE A 195 -22.89 -15.35 -0.58
N LYS A 196 -23.49 -16.37 0.03
CA LYS A 196 -22.78 -17.27 0.96
C LYS A 196 -22.16 -18.49 0.30
N ASP A 197 -22.60 -18.81 -0.91
CA ASP A 197 -22.26 -20.07 -1.61
C ASP A 197 -20.96 -19.98 -2.42
N THR A 198 -20.25 -18.85 -2.36
CA THR A 198 -19.01 -18.64 -3.14
C THR A 198 -18.01 -17.89 -2.28
N TYR A 199 -16.78 -18.39 -2.26
CA TYR A 199 -15.69 -17.74 -1.57
C TYR A 199 -15.32 -16.41 -2.26
N THR A 200 -14.95 -15.42 -1.46
CA THR A 200 -14.37 -14.16 -1.91
C THR A 200 -13.21 -13.79 -1.00
N GLN A 201 -12.14 -13.26 -1.59
CA GLN A 201 -10.97 -12.82 -0.82
C GLN A 201 -11.33 -11.58 -0.01
N LYS A 202 -11.30 -11.70 1.32
CA LYS A 202 -11.65 -10.63 2.26
C LYS A 202 -10.40 -10.02 2.89
N LEU A 203 -10.53 -8.77 3.35
CA LEU A 203 -9.44 -8.10 4.05
C LEU A 203 -9.15 -8.82 5.37
N SER A 204 -7.96 -9.41 5.47
CA SER A 204 -7.46 -10.02 6.69
C SER A 204 -6.83 -8.95 7.58
N VAL A 205 -7.52 -8.57 8.65
CA VAL A 205 -7.01 -7.65 9.68
C VAL A 205 -6.57 -8.48 10.89
N PRO A 206 -5.35 -8.26 11.42
CA PRO A 206 -4.89 -8.97 12.61
C PRO A 206 -5.81 -8.66 13.80
N LYS A 207 -6.12 -9.68 14.61
CA LYS A 207 -7.04 -9.55 15.77
C LYS A 207 -6.51 -8.64 16.87
N GLY A 208 -5.19 -8.40 16.91
CA GLY A 208 -4.53 -7.55 17.87
C GLY A 208 -3.37 -6.77 17.25
N LEU A 209 -2.87 -5.79 17.99
CA LEU A 209 -1.66 -5.03 17.65
C LEU A 209 -0.42 -5.86 18.01
N GLU A 210 -0.28 -6.99 17.33
CA GLU A 210 0.90 -7.84 17.44
C GLU A 210 1.82 -7.65 16.25
N VAL A 211 3.10 -7.92 16.48
CA VAL A 211 4.08 -8.01 15.42
C VAL A 211 3.68 -9.14 14.48
N THR A 212 3.74 -8.92 13.17
CA THR A 212 3.33 -9.92 12.17
C THR A 212 4.02 -11.26 12.34
N ASN A 213 5.23 -11.27 12.93
CA ASN A 213 5.90 -12.48 13.39
C ASN A 213 6.48 -12.29 14.80
N SER A 214 5.63 -12.45 15.83
CA SER A 214 5.99 -12.33 17.25
C SER A 214 7.10 -13.31 17.69
N SER A 215 7.24 -14.46 17.04
CA SER A 215 8.29 -15.44 17.34
C SER A 215 9.65 -15.07 16.74
N ALA A 216 9.67 -14.22 15.71
CA ALA A 216 10.89 -13.86 15.00
C ALA A 216 11.53 -12.55 15.48
N ARG A 217 10.74 -11.59 15.99
CA ARG A 217 11.23 -10.28 16.42
C ARG A 217 10.31 -9.58 17.43
N GLY A 218 10.89 -8.67 18.20
CA GLY A 218 10.15 -7.68 18.99
C GLY A 218 9.83 -6.39 18.21
N TRP A 219 9.24 -5.42 18.92
CA TRP A 219 8.98 -4.06 18.40
C TRP A 219 10.26 -3.23 18.25
N PHE A 220 11.18 -3.37 19.21
CA PHE A 220 12.48 -2.71 19.16
C PHE A 220 13.50 -3.62 18.46
N ILE A 221 14.21 -3.08 17.49
CA ILE A 221 15.21 -3.79 16.69
C ILE A 221 16.59 -3.28 17.07
N ASN A 222 17.47 -4.19 17.50
CA ASN A 222 18.86 -3.82 17.79
C ASN A 222 19.61 -3.56 16.47
N PRO A 223 20.23 -2.37 16.28
CA PRO A 223 20.95 -2.03 15.07
C PRO A 223 22.20 -2.89 14.80
N MET A 224 22.69 -3.62 15.80
CA MET A 224 23.86 -4.51 15.66
C MET A 224 23.52 -5.92 15.18
N GLY A 225 22.23 -6.28 15.11
CA GLY A 225 21.80 -7.65 14.81
C GLY A 225 20.77 -8.17 15.82
N LEU A 226 19.83 -9.00 15.37
CA LEU A 226 18.88 -9.70 16.24
C LEU A 226 19.27 -11.16 16.48
N ARG A 227 19.67 -11.88 15.43
CA ARG A 227 20.09 -13.29 15.47
C ARG A 227 21.57 -13.43 15.13
N GLU A 228 22.03 -12.65 14.16
CA GLU A 228 23.42 -12.62 13.70
C GLU A 228 23.97 -11.19 13.72
N GLU A 229 25.29 -11.06 13.88
CA GLU A 229 25.95 -9.76 13.82
C GLU A 229 25.80 -9.17 12.41
N PHE A 230 25.22 -7.97 12.34
CA PHE A 230 25.01 -7.32 11.06
C PHE A 230 26.35 -6.81 10.51
N PRO A 231 26.68 -7.08 9.23
CA PRO A 231 28.00 -6.74 8.71
C PRO A 231 28.20 -5.22 8.61
N ILE A 232 29.31 -4.74 9.14
CA ILE A 232 29.66 -3.31 9.20
C ILE A 232 29.71 -2.68 7.80
N TRP A 233 30.23 -3.39 6.80
CA TRP A 233 30.28 -2.88 5.43
C TRP A 233 28.87 -2.56 4.89
N MET A 234 27.87 -3.37 5.26
CA MET A 234 26.49 -3.18 4.85
C MET A 234 25.83 -2.01 5.60
N MET A 235 26.24 -1.75 6.85
CA MET A 235 25.78 -0.56 7.60
C MET A 235 26.11 0.72 6.84
N PHE A 236 27.33 0.85 6.30
CA PHE A 236 27.70 1.99 5.48
C PHE A 236 27.10 1.93 4.07
N ALA A 237 27.09 0.75 3.44
CA ALA A 237 26.52 0.60 2.09
C ALA A 237 25.02 0.91 2.03
N SER A 238 24.30 0.81 3.15
CA SER A 238 22.88 1.15 3.25
C SER A 238 22.57 2.64 2.97
N VAL A 239 23.57 3.52 2.87
CA VAL A 239 23.40 4.89 2.37
C VAL A 239 22.86 4.92 0.94
N VAL A 240 23.22 3.94 0.11
CA VAL A 240 22.76 3.87 -1.30
C VAL A 240 21.26 3.60 -1.39
N PRO A 241 20.70 2.53 -0.76
CA PRO A 241 19.25 2.34 -0.73
C PRO A 241 18.53 3.47 0.02
N ALA A 242 19.14 4.06 1.06
CA ALA A 242 18.57 5.23 1.73
C ALA A 242 18.45 6.44 0.80
N LEU A 243 19.47 6.74 -0.01
CA LEU A 243 19.39 7.83 -0.99
C LEU A 243 18.27 7.60 -2.01
N LEU A 244 18.09 6.35 -2.45
CA LEU A 244 16.99 6.00 -3.36
C LEU A 244 15.62 6.25 -2.72
N VAL A 245 15.41 5.78 -1.49
CA VAL A 245 14.16 6.00 -0.73
C VAL A 245 13.94 7.49 -0.48
N PHE A 246 15.00 8.23 -0.15
CA PHE A 246 14.95 9.68 0.03
C PHE A 246 14.45 10.38 -1.22
N ILE A 247 15.02 10.08 -2.39
CA ILE A 247 14.62 10.66 -3.66
C ILE A 247 13.15 10.32 -3.97
N LEU A 248 12.73 9.06 -3.76
CA LEU A 248 11.35 8.64 -3.99
C LEU A 248 10.36 9.41 -3.11
N ILE A 249 10.59 9.46 -1.79
CA ILE A 249 9.71 10.16 -0.85
C ILE A 249 9.72 11.67 -1.13
N PHE A 250 10.89 12.25 -1.38
CA PHE A 250 11.03 13.67 -1.67
C PHE A 250 10.24 14.05 -2.93
N LEU A 251 10.40 13.30 -4.02
CA LEU A 251 9.73 13.57 -5.28
C LEU A 251 8.22 13.33 -5.19
N GLU A 252 7.78 12.26 -4.53
CA GLU A 252 6.36 11.98 -4.30
C GLU A 252 5.69 13.08 -3.46
N THR A 253 6.35 13.52 -2.38
CA THR A 253 5.81 14.58 -1.50
C THR A 253 5.74 15.91 -2.23
N GLN A 254 6.80 16.32 -2.93
CA GLN A 254 6.91 17.64 -3.57
C GLN A 254 6.07 17.77 -4.84
N ILE A 255 5.75 16.67 -5.54
CA ILE A 255 4.80 16.70 -6.66
C ILE A 255 3.36 16.76 -6.16
N THR A 256 3.09 16.23 -4.96
CA THR A 256 1.75 16.22 -4.36
C THR A 256 1.40 17.54 -3.67
N THR A 257 2.38 18.31 -3.20
CA THR A 257 2.21 19.65 -2.62
C THR A 257 2.05 20.74 -3.66
#